data_AF-A0A969PYH0-F1
#
_entry.id   AF-A0A969PYH0-F1
#
_cell.length_a   1.000
_cell.length_b   1.000
_cell.length_c   1.000
_cell.angle_alpha   90.00
_cell.angle_beta   90.00
_cell.angle_gamma   90.00
#
_symmetry.space_group_name_H-M   'P 1'
#
loop_
_entity.id
_entity.type
_entity.pdbx_description
1 polymer ?
#
loop_
_entity_poly.entity_id
_entity_poly.type
_entity_poly.pdbx_seq_one_letter_code
_entity_poly.pdbx_strand_id
1 'polypeptide(L)'
;MKAITAVLLLLSSVIPAQAADEPHTVLITGASRGIGFELAKQYAGKGWRVIATARDPRTADDLRAWQRPIRTSSSRGSTSPSRAPSKLSRRSTGASRSTC
;
A
#
# COMPACT_ATOMS: atom_id res chain seq x y z
N MET A 1 -10.79 52.01 1.71
CA MET A 1 -10.15 51.37 2.88
C MET A 1 -10.88 50.12 3.40
N LYS A 2 -12.22 50.01 3.30
CA LYS A 2 -12.97 48.81 3.75
C LYS A 2 -13.01 47.64 2.74
N ALA A 3 -12.90 47.92 1.43
CA ALA A 3 -12.96 46.89 0.38
C ALA A 3 -11.72 45.98 0.31
N ILE A 4 -10.53 46.49 0.66
CA ILE A 4 -9.26 45.73 0.60
C ILE A 4 -9.24 44.62 1.67
N THR A 5 -9.76 44.89 2.87
CA THR A 5 -9.87 43.89 3.95
C THR A 5 -10.85 42.77 3.62
N ALA A 6 -11.96 43.09 2.95
CA ALA A 6 -12.94 42.08 2.51
C ALA A 6 -12.37 41.15 1.43
N VAL A 7 -11.61 41.68 0.47
CA VAL A 7 -10.95 40.89 -0.58
C VAL A 7 -9.86 39.98 0.02
N LEU A 8 -9.06 40.48 0.96
CA LEU A 8 -8.02 39.70 1.64
C LEU A 8 -8.61 38.54 2.47
N LEU A 9 -9.75 38.75 3.14
CA LEU A 9 -10.49 37.71 3.86
C LEU A 9 -11.11 36.67 2.92
N LEU A 10 -11.63 37.11 1.76
CA LEU A 10 -12.24 36.22 0.78
C LEU A 10 -11.21 35.32 0.08
N LEU A 11 -9.99 35.80 -0.19
CA LEU A 11 -8.94 34.98 -0.80
C LEU A 11 -8.41 33.86 0.13
N SER A 12 -8.52 34.03 1.45
CA SER A 12 -8.00 33.05 2.42
C SER A 12 -8.90 31.82 2.58
N SER A 13 -10.16 31.87 2.10
CA SER A 13 -11.12 30.78 2.25
C SER A 13 -11.04 29.70 1.16
N VAL A 14 -10.13 29.85 0.18
CA VAL A 14 -10.02 28.99 -1.01
C VAL A 14 -8.73 28.15 -1.00
N ILE A 15 -8.23 27.80 0.18
CA ILE A 15 -7.18 26.78 0.30
C ILE A 15 -7.83 25.58 0.98
N PRO A 16 -8.25 24.54 0.24
CA PRO A 16 -8.42 23.25 0.87
C PRO A 16 -7.04 22.91 1.42
N ALA A 17 -6.94 22.58 2.70
CA ALA A 17 -5.73 21.97 3.20
C ALA A 17 -5.63 20.59 2.54
N GLN A 18 -5.02 20.47 1.36
CA GLN A 18 -4.64 19.17 0.80
C GLN A 18 -3.49 18.59 1.62
N ALA A 19 -3.80 18.14 2.83
CA ALA A 19 -3.06 17.06 3.46
C ALA A 19 -3.20 15.87 2.51
N ALA A 20 -2.07 15.41 1.98
CA ALA A 20 -1.99 14.33 1.03
C ALA A 20 -2.92 13.16 1.42
N ASP A 21 -3.78 12.76 0.49
CA ASP A 21 -4.57 11.53 0.53
C ASP A 21 -3.64 10.30 0.40
N GLU A 22 -2.64 10.21 1.27
CA GLU A 22 -1.87 8.99 1.48
C GLU A 22 -2.49 8.28 2.69
N PRO A 23 -3.32 7.25 2.46
CA PRO A 23 -3.88 6.49 3.55
C PRO A 23 -2.73 5.85 4.33
N HIS A 24 -2.60 6.24 5.59
CA HIS A 24 -1.63 5.66 6.51
C HIS A 24 -1.67 4.13 6.42
N THR A 25 -0.49 3.52 6.27
CA THR A 25 -0.36 2.07 6.12
C THR A 25 0.09 1.45 7.44
N VAL A 26 -0.66 0.46 7.93
CA VAL A 26 -0.36 -0.26 9.17
C VAL A 26 -0.17 -1.75 8.88
N LEU A 27 0.91 -2.31 9.41
CA LEU A 27 1.19 -3.75 9.40
C LEU A 27 0.76 -4.33 10.75
N ILE A 28 -0.13 -5.31 10.73
CA ILE A 28 -0.60 -6.00 11.93
C ILE A 28 -0.09 -7.43 11.91
N THR A 29 0.68 -7.77 12.94
CA THR A 29 1.15 -9.14 13.19
C THR A 29 0.14 -9.88 14.06
N GLY A 30 -0.15 -11.14 13.74
CA GLY A 30 -1.12 -11.94 14.48
C GLY A 30 -2.58 -11.48 14.31
N ALA A 31 -2.95 -11.00 13.11
CA ALA A 31 -4.31 -10.59 12.78
C ALA A 31 -5.28 -11.76 12.51
N SER A 32 -4.87 -13.00 12.80
CA SER A 32 -5.67 -14.20 12.56
C SER A 32 -6.96 -14.25 13.37
N ARG A 33 -6.95 -13.75 14.62
CA ARG A 33 -8.07 -13.79 15.57
C ARG A 33 -7.88 -12.82 16.73
N GLY A 34 -8.93 -12.63 17.53
CA GLY A 34 -8.87 -11.84 18.78
C GLY A 34 -8.49 -10.37 18.54
N ILE A 35 -7.60 -9.84 19.39
CA ILE A 35 -7.25 -8.40 19.40
C ILE A 35 -6.63 -7.95 18.06
N GLY A 36 -5.76 -8.77 17.46
CA GLY A 36 -5.14 -8.42 16.17
C GLY A 36 -6.16 -8.25 15.05
N PHE A 37 -7.22 -9.07 15.06
CA PHE A 37 -8.31 -8.98 14.07
C PHE A 37 -9.18 -7.74 14.30
N GLU A 38 -9.50 -7.43 15.56
CA GLU A 38 -10.31 -6.25 15.88
C GLU A 38 -9.55 -4.95 15.60
N LEU A 39 -8.23 -4.91 15.86
CA LEU A 39 -7.38 -3.79 15.45
C LEU A 39 -7.41 -3.61 13.92
N ALA A 40 -7.32 -4.70 13.16
CA ALA A 40 -7.42 -4.63 11.70
C ALA A 40 -8.75 -4.02 11.24
N LYS A 41 -9.86 -4.41 11.86
CA LYS A 41 -11.18 -3.83 11.60
C LYS A 41 -11.22 -2.33 11.91
N GLN A 42 -10.74 -1.92 13.08
CA GLN A 42 -10.78 -0.52 13.50
C GLN A 42 -9.92 0.38 12.62
N TYR A 43 -8.69 -0.04 12.29
CA TYR A 43 -7.83 0.75 11.40
C TYR A 43 -8.43 0.85 9.99
N ALA A 44 -8.99 -0.24 9.49
CA ALA A 44 -9.63 -0.21 8.18
C ALA A 44 -10.92 0.64 8.19
N GLY A 45 -11.64 0.71 9.31
CA GLY A 45 -12.79 1.61 9.51
C GLY A 45 -12.40 3.09 9.55
N LYS A 46 -11.18 3.39 10.02
CA LYS A 46 -10.59 4.74 9.99
C LYS A 46 -10.06 5.13 8.60
N GLY A 47 -10.21 4.28 7.58
CA GLY A 47 -9.73 4.55 6.22
C GLY A 47 -8.25 4.24 6.00
N TRP A 48 -7.59 3.57 6.93
CA TRP A 48 -6.18 3.23 6.81
C TRP A 48 -5.98 2.01 5.92
N ARG A 49 -4.81 1.91 5.29
CA ARG A 49 -4.39 0.71 4.55
C ARG A 49 -3.86 -0.31 5.55
N VAL A 50 -4.56 -1.43 5.70
CA VAL A 50 -4.20 -2.48 6.68
C VAL A 50 -3.59 -3.68 5.96
N ILE A 51 -2.35 -4.03 6.34
CA ILE A 51 -1.70 -5.29 5.97
C ILE A 51 -1.84 -6.24 7.17
N ALA A 52 -2.82 -7.13 7.12
CA ALA A 52 -3.08 -8.09 8.18
C ALA A 52 -2.32 -9.40 7.91
N THR A 53 -1.48 -9.84 8.85
CA THR A 53 -0.68 -11.06 8.70
C THR A 53 -1.15 -12.16 9.65
N ALA A 54 -1.15 -13.39 9.15
CA ALA A 54 -1.48 -14.61 9.88
C ALA A 54 -0.32 -15.60 9.74
N ARG A 55 -0.03 -16.38 10.80
CA ARG A 55 1.01 -17.43 10.74
C ARG A 55 0.62 -18.55 9.78
N ASP A 56 -0.63 -18.96 9.84
CA ASP A 56 -1.26 -19.85 8.87
C ASP A 56 -2.54 -19.16 8.36
N PRO A 57 -2.58 -18.75 7.09
CA PRO A 57 -3.77 -18.12 6.54
C PRO A 57 -4.93 -19.12 6.44
N ARG A 58 -4.70 -20.45 6.36
CA ARG A 58 -5.78 -21.46 6.19
C ARG A 58 -6.68 -21.58 7.40
N THR A 59 -6.15 -21.34 8.59
CA THR A 59 -6.86 -21.43 9.87
C THR A 59 -7.37 -20.07 10.36
N ALA A 60 -7.20 -19.01 9.58
CA ALA A 60 -7.63 -17.65 9.91
C ALA A 60 -9.02 -17.36 9.32
N ASP A 61 -10.03 -18.09 9.75
CA ASP A 61 -11.39 -18.04 9.19
C ASP A 61 -12.00 -16.63 9.23
N ASP A 62 -11.89 -15.96 10.38
CA ASP A 62 -12.36 -14.58 10.57
C ASP A 62 -11.68 -13.60 9.60
N LEU A 63 -10.36 -13.75 9.44
CA LEU A 63 -9.57 -12.90 8.56
C LEU A 63 -9.90 -13.17 7.08
N ARG A 64 -10.16 -14.43 6.72
CA ARG A 64 -10.60 -14.83 5.37
C ARG A 64 -11.97 -14.28 5.03
N ALA A 65 -12.93 -14.39 5.94
CA ALA A 65 -14.27 -13.86 5.75
C ALA A 65 -14.27 -12.33 5.60
N TRP A 66 -13.31 -11.64 6.23
CA TRP A 66 -13.22 -10.18 6.23
C TRP A 66 -12.39 -9.56 5.10
N GLN A 67 -11.69 -10.36 4.27
CA GLN A 67 -10.72 -9.84 3.29
C GLN A 67 -11.26 -8.64 2.50
N ARG A 68 -10.68 -7.46 2.77
CA ARG A 68 -11.03 -6.23 2.05
C ARG A 68 -10.12 -6.10 0.83
N PRO A 69 -10.67 -5.83 -0.37
CA PRO A 69 -9.86 -5.52 -1.52
C PRO A 69 -9.03 -4.25 -1.23
N ILE A 70 -7.71 -4.34 -1.43
CA ILE A 70 -6.82 -3.20 -1.26
C ILE A 70 -7.19 -2.17 -2.32
N ARG A 71 -7.77 -1.04 -1.90
CA ARG A 71 -7.95 0.12 -2.77
C ARG A 71 -6.58 0.70 -3.05
N THR A 72 -5.98 0.28 -4.16
CA THR A 72 -4.80 0.95 -4.71
C THR A 72 -5.26 2.27 -5.29
N SER A 73 -5.19 3.36 -4.51
CA SER A 73 -5.32 4.72 -5.05
C SER A 73 -4.15 4.94 -6.00
N SER A 74 -4.39 4.67 -7.28
CA SER A 74 -3.39 4.62 -8.34
C SER A 74 -2.94 6.01 -8.82
N SER A 75 -2.83 6.99 -7.92
CA SER A 75 -2.42 8.35 -8.26
C SER A 75 -0.99 8.65 -7.80
N ARG A 76 -0.05 7.83 -8.28
CA ARG A 76 1.32 8.19 -8.69
C ARG A 76 2.23 6.96 -8.61
N GLY A 77 2.85 6.63 -9.73
CA GLY A 77 3.87 5.61 -9.80
C GLY A 77 5.04 5.94 -8.88
N SER A 78 5.39 5.01 -8.01
CA SER A 78 6.68 4.97 -7.32
C SER A 78 7.08 3.54 -6.98
N THR A 79 6.82 2.59 -7.88
CA THR A 79 7.67 1.40 -8.01
C THR A 79 7.66 0.96 -9.47
N SER A 80 8.55 1.56 -10.25
CA SER A 80 9.16 0.79 -11.34
C SER A 80 9.65 -0.53 -10.75
N PRO A 81 9.45 -1.68 -11.40
CA PRO A 81 10.29 -2.85 -11.16
C PRO A 81 11.69 -2.56 -11.71
N SER A 82 12.39 -1.58 -11.13
CA SER A 82 13.80 -1.27 -11.43
C SER A 82 14.70 -2.24 -10.67
N ARG A 83 14.50 -3.55 -10.89
CA ARG A 83 15.55 -4.58 -10.84
C ARG A 83 15.00 -5.93 -11.29
N ALA A 84 14.75 -6.07 -12.59
CA ALA A 84 15.09 -7.34 -13.21
C ALA A 84 16.63 -7.50 -13.10
N PRO A 85 17.19 -8.66 -12.67
CA PRO A 85 18.59 -8.95 -12.93
C PRO A 85 18.76 -9.11 -14.44
N SER A 86 18.95 -7.99 -15.13
CA SER A 86 19.35 -7.97 -16.54
C SER A 86 20.78 -8.51 -16.63
N LYS A 87 20.91 -9.69 -17.22
CA LYS A 87 22.13 -10.22 -17.85
C LYS A 87 23.27 -10.63 -16.89
N LEU A 88 23.16 -11.82 -16.29
CA LEU A 88 24.30 -12.74 -16.27
C LEU A 88 24.33 -13.47 -17.62
N SER A 89 24.64 -12.71 -18.66
CA SER A 89 25.12 -13.22 -19.93
C SER A 89 26.60 -12.88 -19.95
N ARG A 90 27.46 -13.86 -19.62
CA ARG A 90 28.80 -13.95 -20.21
C ARG A 90 29.26 -15.40 -20.24
N ARG A 91 29.28 -15.91 -21.48
CA ARG A 91 30.21 -16.87 -22.09
C ARG A 91 30.24 -18.29 -21.50
N SER A 92 29.79 -19.30 -22.24
CA SER A 92 30.49 -19.90 -23.40
C SER A 92 31.82 -20.58 -23.05
N THR A 93 31.70 -21.79 -22.54
CA THR A 93 32.57 -22.94 -22.85
C THR A 93 31.59 -24.12 -22.83
N GLY A 94 31.03 -24.55 -23.96
CA GLY A 94 31.76 -25.27 -24.98
C GLY A 94 31.78 -26.75 -24.62
N ALA A 95 30.68 -27.47 -24.90
CA ALA A 95 30.64 -28.94 -25.00
C ALA A 95 29.26 -29.39 -25.54
N SER A 96 28.98 -29.00 -26.78
CA SER A 96 28.19 -29.85 -27.66
C SER A 96 29.02 -31.10 -27.97
N ARG A 97 28.42 -32.28 -27.82
CA ARG A 97 28.62 -33.56 -28.55
C ARG A 97 28.38 -34.72 -27.58
N SER A 98 27.33 -35.50 -27.82
CA SER A 98 27.40 -36.71 -28.66
C SER A 98 27.64 -37.92 -27.75
N THR A 99 26.63 -38.77 -27.58
CA THR A 99 26.64 -40.13 -28.17
C THR A 99 27.81 -40.97 -27.66
N CYS A 100 27.54 -41.76 -26.63
CA CYS A 100 27.79 -43.21 -26.52
C CYS A 100 27.01 -43.72 -25.30
#